data_AF-A0A5C7AI31-F1
#
_entry.id   AF-A0A5C7AI31-F1
#
_cell.length_a   1.000
_cell.length_b   1.000
_cell.length_c   1.000
_cell.angle_alpha   90.00
_cell.angle_beta   90.00
_cell.angle_gamma   90.00
#
_symmetry.space_group_name_H-M   'P 1'
#
loop_
_entity.id
_entity.type
_entity.pdbx_description
1 polymer ?
#
loop_
_entity_poly.entity_id
_entity_poly.type
_entity_poly.pdbx_seq_one_letter_code
_entity_poly.pdbx_strand_id
1 'polypeptide(L)'
;MKKILLLVFALFITVAVSAQEKKTFEAAVEYAKLDKNEATKVLAIHNERTASIKAIKKQKLDKETEKEKIKAVRQEASKKIKAIIGKEKMKELNAYWKKS
;
A
#
# COMPACT_ATOMS: atom_id res chain seq x y z
N MET A 1 26.49 -0.36 -45.44
CA MET A 1 25.65 -1.33 -44.70
C MET A 1 25.90 -1.40 -43.17
N LYS A 2 26.67 -0.48 -42.55
CA LYS A 2 26.89 -0.49 -41.07
C LYS A 2 25.99 0.47 -40.28
N LYS A 3 25.30 1.40 -40.96
CA LYS A 3 24.51 2.47 -40.31
C LYS A 3 23.05 2.09 -40.01
N ILE A 4 22.53 1.04 -40.65
CA ILE A 4 21.14 0.56 -40.44
C ILE A 4 21.07 -0.32 -39.18
N LEU A 5 22.13 -1.05 -38.84
CA LEU A 5 22.15 -1.92 -37.66
C LEU A 5 22.09 -1.13 -36.34
N LEU A 6 22.64 0.09 -36.31
CA LEU A 6 22.65 0.95 -35.12
C LEU A 6 21.29 1.59 -34.82
N LEU A 7 20.45 1.77 -35.85
CA LEU A 7 19.14 2.41 -35.71
C LEU A 7 18.08 1.46 -35.14
N VAL A 8 18.25 0.14 -35.34
CA VAL A 8 17.33 -0.87 -34.79
C VAL A 8 17.59 -1.15 -33.32
N PHE A 9 18.83 -0.98 -32.83
CA PHE A 9 19.17 -1.22 -31.42
C PHE A 9 18.68 -0.10 -30.47
N ALA A 10 18.57 1.14 -30.96
CA ALA A 10 18.05 2.26 -30.18
C ALA A 10 16.53 2.21 -29.94
N LEU A 11 15.79 1.43 -30.74
CA LEU A 11 14.32 1.35 -30.66
C LEU A 11 13.82 0.35 -29.60
N PHE A 12 14.69 -0.50 -29.05
CA PHE A 12 14.32 -1.48 -28.03
C PHE A 12 14.52 -1.02 -26.58
N ILE A 13 15.16 0.13 -26.34
CA ILE A 13 15.47 0.61 -24.98
C ILE A 13 14.29 1.40 -24.36
N THR A 14 13.32 1.84 -25.15
CA THR A 14 12.19 2.66 -24.66
C THR A 14 11.00 1.86 -24.13
N VAL A 15 10.96 0.52 -24.30
CA VAL A 15 9.83 -0.30 -23.82
C VAL A 15 10.04 -0.85 -22.40
N ALA A 16 11.18 -0.55 -21.76
CA ALA A 16 11.30 -0.66 -20.30
C ALA A 16 10.57 0.51 -19.60
N VAL A 17 9.36 0.84 -20.06
CA VAL A 17 8.37 1.53 -19.23
C VAL A 17 8.12 0.58 -18.08
N SER A 18 8.78 0.88 -16.97
CA SER A 18 8.55 0.22 -15.70
C SER A 18 7.05 0.32 -15.43
N ALA A 19 6.32 -0.77 -15.66
CA ALA A 19 5.00 -1.01 -15.11
C ALA A 19 5.16 -1.14 -13.59
N GLN A 20 5.62 -0.06 -12.95
CA GLN A 20 5.67 0.07 -11.52
C GLN A 20 4.24 0.39 -11.10
N GLU A 21 3.39 -0.64 -11.12
CA GLU A 21 2.05 -0.58 -10.57
C GLU A 21 2.17 0.05 -9.18
N LYS A 22 1.53 1.22 -9.01
CA LYS A 22 1.54 1.92 -7.73
C LYS A 22 0.92 0.97 -6.70
N LYS A 23 1.69 0.59 -5.68
CA LYS A 23 1.17 -0.25 -4.61
C LYS A 23 -0.02 0.43 -3.95
N THR A 24 -1.22 -0.14 -4.13
CA THR A 24 -2.46 0.34 -3.48
C THR A 24 -2.86 -0.62 -2.37
N PHE A 25 -3.64 -0.11 -1.42
CA PHE A 25 -4.18 -0.96 -0.36
C PHE A 25 -5.27 -1.91 -0.90
N GLU A 26 -5.99 -1.52 -1.95
CA GLU A 26 -6.93 -2.38 -2.67
C GLU A 26 -6.21 -3.58 -3.30
N ALA A 27 -5.11 -3.35 -4.02
CA ALA A 27 -4.30 -4.43 -4.57
C ALA A 27 -3.69 -5.34 -3.48
N ALA A 28 -3.40 -4.79 -2.29
CA ALA A 28 -3.00 -5.59 -1.14
C ALA A 28 -4.13 -6.51 -0.64
N VAL A 29 -5.37 -6.00 -0.60
CA VAL A 29 -6.57 -6.76 -0.20
C VAL A 29 -6.85 -7.89 -1.19
N GLU A 30 -6.70 -7.62 -2.50
CA GLU A 30 -6.80 -8.63 -3.55
C GLU A 30 -5.69 -9.68 -3.44
N TYR A 31 -4.44 -9.25 -3.21
CA TYR A 31 -3.31 -10.15 -3.00
C TYR A 31 -3.52 -11.10 -1.81
N ALA A 32 -4.09 -10.58 -0.71
CA ALA A 32 -4.42 -11.36 0.47
C ALA A 32 -5.65 -12.27 0.30
N LYS A 33 -6.30 -12.27 -0.87
CA LYS A 33 -7.47 -13.10 -1.20
C LYS A 33 -8.57 -12.98 -0.14
N LEU A 34 -8.85 -11.77 0.31
CA LEU A 34 -9.93 -11.50 1.26
C LEU A 34 -11.29 -11.73 0.60
N ASP A 35 -12.24 -12.29 1.34
CA ASP A 35 -13.62 -12.37 0.86
C ASP A 35 -14.22 -10.96 0.72
N LYS A 36 -15.31 -10.79 -0.03
CA LYS A 36 -15.92 -9.46 -0.25
C LYS A 36 -16.30 -8.75 1.06
N ASN A 37 -16.80 -9.47 2.05
CA ASN A 37 -17.20 -8.93 3.35
C ASN A 37 -15.97 -8.54 4.19
N GLU A 38 -14.97 -9.41 4.30
CA GLU A 38 -13.66 -9.10 4.89
C GLU A 38 -13.03 -7.86 4.24
N ALA A 39 -12.93 -7.85 2.91
CA ALA A 39 -12.37 -6.76 2.12
C ALA A 39 -13.07 -5.43 2.40
N THR A 40 -14.41 -5.41 2.42
CA THR A 40 -15.20 -4.21 2.71
C THR A 40 -14.88 -3.64 4.09
N LYS A 41 -14.84 -4.49 5.12
CA LYS A 41 -14.53 -4.06 6.50
C LYS A 41 -13.09 -3.57 6.63
N VAL A 42 -12.14 -4.25 5.99
CA VAL A 42 -10.72 -3.89 6.01
C VAL A 42 -10.47 -2.55 5.29
N LEU A 43 -11.13 -2.32 4.16
CA LEU A 43 -11.08 -1.05 3.44
C LEU A 43 -11.71 0.09 4.25
N ALA A 44 -12.83 -0.15 4.92
CA ALA A 44 -13.45 0.83 5.81
C ALA A 44 -12.48 1.26 6.94
N ILE A 45 -11.85 0.31 7.62
CA ILE A 45 -10.85 0.59 8.67
C ILE A 45 -9.64 1.33 8.11
N HIS A 46 -9.20 0.99 6.90
CA HIS A 46 -8.10 1.70 6.24
C HIS A 46 -8.45 3.16 5.93
N ASN A 47 -9.68 3.41 5.49
CA ASN A 47 -10.18 4.75 5.21
C ASN A 47 -10.30 5.58 6.48
N GLU A 48 -10.86 5.00 7.56
CA GLU A 48 -10.92 5.63 8.89
C GLU A 48 -9.51 5.99 9.40
N ARG A 49 -8.57 5.03 9.34
CA ARG A 49 -7.17 5.26 9.70
C ARG A 49 -6.58 6.43 8.92
N THR A 50 -6.82 6.49 7.61
CA THR A 50 -6.29 7.54 6.75
C THR A 50 -6.91 8.90 7.09
N ALA A 51 -8.21 8.96 7.35
CA ALA A 51 -8.90 10.17 7.80
C ALA A 51 -8.34 10.66 9.15
N SER A 52 -8.17 9.77 10.12
CA SER A 52 -7.59 10.08 11.43
C SER A 52 -6.16 10.60 11.34
N ILE A 53 -5.31 9.98 10.52
CA ILE A 53 -3.95 10.47 10.27
C ILE A 53 -3.97 11.86 9.62
N LYS A 54 -4.86 12.09 8.63
CA LYS A 54 -5.02 13.42 8.02
C LYS A 54 -5.47 14.46 9.05
N ALA A 55 -6.40 14.10 9.94
CA ALA A 55 -6.87 14.98 11.01
C ALA A 55 -5.75 15.34 12.00
N ILE A 56 -4.93 14.35 12.40
CA ILE A 56 -3.76 14.58 13.26
C ILE A 56 -2.77 15.53 12.59
N LYS A 57 -2.43 15.28 11.31
CA LYS A 57 -1.49 16.14 10.56
C LYS A 57 -1.97 17.58 10.39
N LYS A 58 -3.29 17.78 10.31
CA LYS A 58 -3.87 19.12 10.24
C LYS A 58 -3.72 19.91 11.55
N GLN A 59 -3.51 19.25 12.69
CA GLN A 59 -3.33 19.89 14.00
C GLN A 59 -1.97 20.58 14.14
N LYS A 60 -1.03 20.38 13.21
CA LYS A 60 0.32 20.98 13.23
C LYS A 60 1.02 20.81 14.59
N LEU A 61 0.92 19.61 15.15
CA LEU A 61 1.59 19.26 16.41
C LEU A 61 3.10 19.22 16.21
N ASP A 62 3.85 19.20 17.30
CA ASP A 62 5.26 18.87 17.23
C ASP A 62 5.45 17.46 16.63
N LYS A 63 6.62 17.25 16.03
CA LYS A 63 6.89 16.05 15.23
C LYS A 63 6.85 14.76 16.07
N GLU A 64 7.20 14.83 17.36
CA GLU A 64 7.21 13.66 18.24
C GLU A 64 5.79 13.27 18.63
N THR A 65 5.00 14.23 19.11
CA THR A 65 3.58 14.02 19.44
C THR A 65 2.78 13.59 18.22
N GLU A 66 3.02 14.20 17.05
CA GLU A 66 2.38 13.76 15.80
C GLU A 66 2.68 12.29 15.50
N LYS A 67 3.96 11.91 15.60
CA LYS A 67 4.41 10.53 15.32
C LYS A 67 3.80 9.53 16.30
N GLU A 68 3.72 9.87 17.58
CA GLU A 68 3.09 9.02 18.59
C GLU A 68 1.59 8.83 18.36
N LYS A 69 0.86 9.91 18.08
CA LYS A 69 -0.57 9.82 17.76
C LYS A 69 -0.82 9.01 16.49
N ILE A 70 -0.04 9.24 15.44
CA ILE A 70 -0.14 8.45 14.20
C ILE A 70 0.19 6.97 14.46
N LYS A 71 1.19 6.68 15.30
CA LYS A 71 1.55 5.30 15.69
C LYS A 71 0.38 4.62 16.41
N ALA A 72 -0.26 5.30 17.35
CA ALA A 72 -1.42 4.78 18.07
C ALA A 72 -2.57 4.44 17.11
N VAL A 73 -2.93 5.35 16.20
CA VAL A 73 -3.96 5.12 15.18
C VAL A 73 -3.61 3.93 14.27
N ARG A 74 -2.35 3.81 13.86
CA ARG A 74 -1.87 2.67 13.05
C ARG A 74 -1.98 1.35 13.81
N GLN A 75 -1.63 1.34 15.08
CA GLN A 75 -1.71 0.14 15.93
C GLN A 75 -3.16 -0.30 16.14
N GLU A 76 -4.06 0.63 16.42
CA GLU A 76 -5.48 0.34 16.59
C GLU A 76 -6.10 -0.23 15.32
N ALA A 77 -5.86 0.42 14.18
CA ALA A 77 -6.34 -0.07 12.89
C ALA A 77 -5.78 -1.47 12.56
N SER A 78 -4.51 -1.71 12.85
CA SER A 78 -3.88 -3.03 12.65
C SER A 78 -4.53 -4.11 13.53
N LYS A 79 -4.86 -3.80 14.79
CA LYS A 79 -5.59 -4.71 15.68
C LYS A 79 -6.98 -5.04 15.13
N LYS A 80 -7.73 -4.01 14.69
CA LYS A 80 -9.07 -4.18 14.10
C LYS A 80 -9.03 -5.04 12.82
N ILE A 81 -8.10 -4.75 11.90
CA ILE A 81 -7.91 -5.54 10.67
C ILE A 81 -7.59 -7.00 11.01
N LYS A 82 -6.62 -7.23 11.92
CA LYS A 82 -6.23 -8.58 12.33
C LYS A 82 -7.39 -9.35 12.98
N ALA A 83 -8.28 -8.68 13.71
CA ALA A 83 -9.45 -9.32 14.30
C ALA A 83 -10.46 -9.80 13.24
N ILE A 84 -10.52 -9.13 12.08
CA ILE A 84 -11.42 -9.50 10.98
C ILE A 84 -10.85 -10.66 10.17
N ILE A 85 -9.59 -10.55 9.75
CA ILE A 85 -9.00 -11.45 8.73
C ILE A 85 -8.07 -12.52 9.32
N GLY A 86 -7.82 -12.46 10.63
CA GLY A 86 -6.90 -13.36 11.32
C GLY A 86 -5.41 -13.08 11.02
N LYS A 87 -4.56 -13.93 11.59
CA LYS A 87 -3.09 -13.77 11.52
C LYS A 87 -2.52 -14.13 10.14
N GLU A 88 -3.13 -15.08 9.44
CA GLU A 88 -2.62 -15.57 8.14
C GLU A 88 -2.82 -14.54 7.03
N LYS A 89 -4.07 -14.10 6.79
CA LYS A 89 -4.36 -13.06 5.80
C LYS A 89 -3.64 -11.73 6.11
N MET A 90 -3.44 -11.42 7.40
CA MET A 90 -2.65 -10.26 7.80
C MET A 90 -1.17 -10.38 7.41
N LYS A 91 -0.59 -11.59 7.40
CA LYS A 91 0.78 -11.79 6.88
C LYS A 91 0.82 -11.52 5.38
N GLU A 92 -0.15 -12.01 4.62
CA GLU A 92 -0.25 -11.80 3.17
C GLU A 92 -0.41 -10.32 2.81
N LEU A 93 -1.29 -9.60 3.52
CA LEU A 93 -1.43 -8.14 3.38
C LEU A 93 -0.10 -7.42 3.58
N ASN A 94 0.68 -7.83 4.59
CA ASN A 94 1.99 -7.23 4.86
C ASN A 94 3.05 -7.66 3.84
N ALA A 95 2.96 -8.87 3.31
CA ALA A 95 3.89 -9.40 2.31
C ALA A 95 3.81 -8.62 0.99
N TYR A 96 2.62 -8.18 0.59
CA TYR A 96 2.43 -7.30 -0.57
C TYR A 96 3.34 -6.06 -0.53
N TRP A 97 3.43 -5.41 0.64
CA TRP A 97 4.28 -4.22 0.81
C TRP A 97 5.76 -4.56 0.81
N LYS A 98 6.15 -5.75 1.29
CA LYS A 98 7.55 -6.22 1.33
C LYS A 98 8.08 -6.71 -0.01
N LYS A 99 7.22 -7.05 -0.97
CA LYS A 99 7.60 -7.56 -2.30
C LYS A 99 8.15 -6.47 -3.24
N SER A 100 8.89 -5.48 -2.71
CA SER A 100 9.52 -4.39 -3.46
C SER A 100 11.00 -4.64 -3.62
#